data_AF-A0A1S8Y3W4-F1
#
_entry.id   AF-A0A1S8Y3W4-F1
#
_cell.length_a   1.000
_cell.length_b   1.000
_cell.length_c   1.000
_cell.angle_alpha   90.00
_cell.angle_beta   90.00
_cell.angle_gamma   90.00
#
_symmetry.space_group_name_H-M   'P 1'
#
loop_
_entity.id
_entity.type
_entity.pdbx_description
1 polymer ?
#
loop_
_entity_poly.entity_id
_entity_poly.type
_entity_poly.pdbx_seq_one_letter_code
_entity_poly.pdbx_strand_id
1 'polypeptide(L)'
;MKAMLKSISNDDYDLNKYHPGDESVFSLRLLIRIGTDDNDGMDNFDLNVCTPEWLCKHHWLPELMRHTLLVRKYDLDEITKTITDYIDQCEGKDWMEIAHKLSRVFAWEYEDYQA
;
A
#
# COMPACT_ATOMS: atom_id res chain seq x y z
N MET A 1 -8.25 -3.80 19.28
CA MET A 1 -8.34 -4.41 17.94
C MET A 1 -6.99 -4.22 17.25
N LYS A 2 -6.53 -5.20 16.48
CA LYS A 2 -5.27 -5.13 15.73
C LYS A 2 -5.58 -5.27 14.24
N ALA A 3 -4.94 -4.45 13.41
CA ALA A 3 -5.03 -4.58 11.96
C ALA A 3 -4.27 -5.82 11.48
N MET A 4 -4.77 -6.45 10.42
CA MET A 4 -4.09 -7.54 9.75
C MET A 4 -4.20 -7.38 8.24
N LEU A 5 -3.13 -7.76 7.53
CA LEU A 5 -3.17 -7.87 6.09
C LEU A 5 -4.02 -9.10 5.68
N LYS A 6 -5.05 -8.90 4.87
CA LYS A 6 -5.88 -9.99 4.33
C LYS A 6 -5.42 -10.40 2.93
N SER A 7 -5.09 -9.43 2.07
CA SER A 7 -4.52 -9.70 0.75
C SER A 7 -3.81 -8.48 0.15
N ILE A 8 -2.90 -8.72 -0.79
CA ILE A 8 -2.32 -7.72 -1.68
C ILE A 8 -2.56 -8.17 -3.11
N SER A 9 -3.04 -7.28 -3.96
CA SER A 9 -3.24 -7.53 -5.38
C SER A 9 -2.85 -6.31 -6.22
N ASN A 10 -2.83 -6.47 -7.53
CA ASN A 10 -2.77 -5.40 -8.51
C ASN A 10 -3.86 -5.67 -9.56
N ASP A 11 -4.46 -4.60 -10.10
CA ASP A 11 -5.60 -4.73 -11.03
C ASP A 11 -5.17 -5.14 -12.44
N ASP A 12 -3.92 -4.87 -12.82
CA ASP A 12 -3.40 -5.07 -14.18
C ASP A 12 -2.60 -6.37 -14.33
N TYR A 13 -1.99 -6.87 -13.24
CA TYR A 13 -1.00 -7.93 -13.25
C TYR A 13 -1.17 -8.92 -12.09
N ASP A 14 -0.88 -10.20 -12.37
CA ASP A 14 -0.65 -11.21 -11.32
C ASP A 14 0.72 -10.95 -10.68
N LEU A 15 0.72 -10.45 -9.44
CA LEU A 15 1.93 -10.08 -8.70
C LEU A 15 2.96 -11.22 -8.62
N ASN A 16 2.52 -12.48 -8.55
CA ASN A 16 3.43 -13.62 -8.46
C ASN A 16 4.17 -13.91 -9.77
N LYS A 17 3.70 -13.34 -10.88
CA LYS A 17 4.29 -13.51 -12.22
C LYS A 17 4.91 -12.21 -12.74
N TYR A 18 4.48 -11.08 -12.21
CA TYR A 18 4.94 -9.78 -12.62
C TYR A 18 6.41 -9.56 -12.25
N HIS A 19 7.18 -9.14 -13.26
CA HIS A 19 8.53 -8.59 -13.10
C HIS A 19 8.65 -7.40 -14.04
N PRO A 20 9.13 -6.23 -13.57
CA PRO A 20 9.38 -5.11 -14.45
C PRO A 20 10.54 -5.43 -15.41
N GLY A 21 10.58 -4.75 -16.55
CA GLY A 21 11.70 -4.89 -17.49
C GLY A 21 13.05 -4.40 -16.93
N ASP A 22 13.00 -3.49 -15.96
CA ASP A 22 14.15 -3.00 -15.18
C ASP A 22 13.71 -2.86 -13.72
N GLU A 23 14.26 -3.69 -12.83
CA GLU A 23 13.92 -3.68 -11.40
C GLU A 23 14.28 -2.36 -10.71
N SER A 24 15.23 -1.59 -11.24
CA SER A 24 15.59 -0.28 -10.70
C SER A 24 14.69 0.85 -11.20
N VAL A 25 13.82 0.61 -12.20
CA VAL A 25 12.98 1.63 -12.83
C VAL A 25 11.56 1.11 -12.99
N PHE A 26 10.78 1.17 -11.90
CA PHE A 26 9.37 0.75 -11.95
C PHE A 26 8.47 1.61 -11.05
N SER A 27 7.17 1.56 -11.36
CA SER A 27 6.08 1.98 -10.49
C SER A 27 4.96 0.97 -10.60
N LEU A 28 4.33 0.64 -9.46
CA LEU A 28 3.28 -0.36 -9.36
C LEU A 28 2.26 0.11 -8.32
N ARG A 29 0.97 0.10 -8.68
CA ARG A 29 -0.12 0.34 -7.72
C ARG A 29 -0.54 -0.97 -7.07
N LEU A 30 -0.58 -1.01 -5.75
CA LEU A 30 -1.06 -2.15 -4.98
C LEU A 30 -2.42 -1.82 -4.39
N LEU A 31 -3.33 -2.78 -4.53
CA LEU A 31 -4.59 -2.83 -3.78
C LEU A 31 -4.37 -3.74 -2.58
N ILE A 32 -4.36 -3.12 -1.40
CA ILE A 32 -4.11 -3.75 -0.12
C ILE A 32 -5.46 -3.89 0.59
N ARG A 33 -5.85 -5.11 0.95
CA ARG A 33 -7.06 -5.35 1.75
C ARG A 33 -6.68 -5.63 3.18
N ILE A 34 -7.17 -4.79 4.07
CA ILE A 34 -6.82 -4.81 5.49
C ILE A 34 -8.10 -5.04 6.27
N GLY A 35 -8.03 -5.91 7.27
CA GLY A 35 -9.14 -6.21 8.16
C GLY A 35 -8.65 -6.50 9.56
N THR A 36 -9.41 -7.31 10.28
CA THR A 36 -9.16 -7.68 11.69
C THR A 36 -9.31 -9.18 11.88
N ASP A 37 -8.73 -9.73 12.95
CA ASP A 37 -8.75 -11.19 13.19
C ASP A 37 -10.15 -11.72 13.56
N ASP A 38 -11.02 -10.87 14.10
CA ASP A 38 -12.31 -11.23 14.67
C ASP A 38 -13.45 -11.33 13.64
N ASN A 39 -13.22 -10.90 12.39
CA ASN A 39 -14.19 -11.03 11.31
C ASN A 39 -13.55 -11.13 9.91
N ASP A 40 -14.37 -11.51 8.92
CA ASP A 40 -13.98 -11.60 7.51
C ASP A 40 -14.07 -10.26 6.76
N GLY A 41 -14.49 -9.19 7.45
CA GLY A 41 -14.55 -7.84 6.90
C GLY A 41 -13.17 -7.31 6.56
N MET A 42 -13.12 -6.54 5.47
CA MET A 42 -11.91 -5.85 5.03
C MET A 42 -12.30 -4.61 4.24
N ASP A 43 -11.44 -3.60 4.32
CA ASP A 43 -11.54 -2.42 3.47
C ASP A 43 -10.36 -2.39 2.49
N ASN A 44 -10.57 -1.68 1.40
CA ASN A 44 -9.57 -1.45 0.37
C ASN A 44 -8.70 -0.22 0.68
N PHE A 45 -7.40 -0.41 0.50
CA PHE A 45 -6.40 0.64 0.59
C PHE A 45 -5.46 0.59 -0.62
N ASP A 46 -5.30 1.69 -1.33
CA ASP A 46 -4.34 1.81 -2.42
C ASP A 46 -2.96 2.28 -1.92
N LEU A 47 -1.91 1.76 -2.53
CA LEU A 47 -0.53 2.20 -2.31
C LEU A 47 0.22 2.24 -3.64
N ASN A 48 0.84 3.37 -3.96
CA ASN A 48 1.81 3.41 -5.04
C ASN A 48 3.18 2.95 -4.54
N VAL A 49 3.84 2.07 -5.27
CA VAL A 49 5.22 1.64 -4.98
C VAL A 49 6.09 2.01 -6.17
N CYS A 50 7.16 2.77 -5.96
CA CYS A 50 8.05 3.16 -7.06
C CYS A 50 9.50 3.31 -6.64
N THR A 51 10.39 3.30 -7.64
CA THR A 51 11.81 3.62 -7.43
C THR A 51 12.11 5.10 -7.64
N PRO A 52 13.14 5.65 -6.96
CA PRO A 52 13.63 7.00 -7.24
C PRO A 52 13.94 7.23 -8.71
N GLU A 53 14.55 6.26 -9.40
CA GLU A 53 14.91 6.36 -10.81
C GLU A 53 13.68 6.43 -11.71
N TRP A 54 12.58 5.75 -11.36
CA TRP A 54 11.32 5.90 -12.07
C TRP A 54 10.77 7.32 -11.92
N LEU A 55 10.81 7.89 -10.70
CA LEU A 55 10.41 9.27 -10.47
C LEU A 55 11.26 10.25 -11.28
N CYS A 56 12.59 10.13 -11.26
CA CYS A 56 13.46 11.02 -12.04
C CYS A 56 13.16 11.01 -13.56
N LYS A 57 12.65 9.88 -14.09
CA LYS A 57 12.30 9.74 -15.51
C LYS A 57 10.89 10.23 -15.85
N HIS A 58 9.96 10.25 -14.89
CA HIS A 58 8.54 10.51 -15.16
C HIS A 58 7.96 11.74 -14.43
N HIS A 59 8.59 12.19 -13.34
CA HIS A 59 8.16 13.32 -12.51
C HIS A 59 9.28 14.37 -12.44
N TRP A 60 9.19 15.39 -13.29
CA TRP A 60 10.17 16.49 -13.36
C TRP A 60 9.79 17.70 -12.49
N LEU A 61 8.56 17.75 -11.99
CA LEU A 61 8.02 18.89 -11.24
C LEU A 61 7.85 18.54 -9.75
N PRO A 62 7.92 19.53 -8.84
CA PRO A 62 7.58 19.32 -7.44
C PRO A 62 6.15 18.79 -7.27
N GLU A 63 5.97 17.77 -6.44
CA GLU A 63 4.69 17.11 -6.19
C GLU A 63 4.53 16.75 -4.70
N LEU A 64 3.32 16.88 -4.17
CA LEU A 64 2.97 16.38 -2.85
C LEU A 64 2.61 14.89 -2.95
N MET A 65 3.58 14.02 -2.68
CA MET A 65 3.39 12.58 -2.76
C MET A 65 2.81 12.05 -1.44
N ARG A 66 1.56 11.57 -1.50
CA ARG A 66 0.92 10.80 -0.44
C ARG A 66 0.72 9.36 -0.90
N HIS A 67 0.57 8.44 0.04
CA HIS A 67 0.25 7.04 -0.26
C HIS A 67 1.26 6.36 -1.22
N THR A 68 2.55 6.71 -1.05
CA THR A 68 3.64 6.19 -1.88
C THR A 68 4.74 5.58 -1.03
N LEU A 69 5.12 4.35 -1.34
CA LEU A 69 6.28 3.65 -0.80
C LEU A 69 7.45 3.72 -1.79
N LEU A 70 8.56 4.32 -1.37
CA LEU A 70 9.79 4.33 -2.16
C LEU A 70 10.64 3.10 -1.84
N VAL A 71 11.06 2.40 -2.89
CA VAL A 71 11.96 1.24 -2.79
C VAL A 71 13.15 1.40 -3.73
N ARG A 72 14.27 0.74 -3.45
CA ARG A 72 15.47 0.85 -4.30
C ARG A 72 15.38 0.01 -5.57
N LYS A 73 14.63 -1.09 -5.54
CA LYS A 73 14.41 -1.99 -6.67
C LYS A 73 13.11 -2.76 -6.46
N TYR A 74 12.65 -3.42 -7.50
CA TYR A 74 11.53 -4.37 -7.39
C TYR A 74 11.99 -5.59 -6.60
N ASP A 75 11.37 -5.78 -5.44
CA ASP A 75 11.52 -6.94 -4.59
C ASP A 75 10.18 -7.13 -3.87
N LEU A 76 9.32 -8.00 -4.43
CA LEU A 76 7.95 -8.17 -3.95
C LEU A 76 7.89 -8.64 -2.50
N ASP A 77 8.87 -9.44 -2.07
CA ASP A 77 8.97 -9.94 -0.70
C ASP A 77 9.33 -8.80 0.26
N GLU A 78 10.33 -7.97 -0.08
CA GLU A 78 10.70 -6.79 0.73
C GLU A 78 9.54 -5.78 0.82
N ILE A 79 8.86 -5.53 -0.32
CA ILE A 79 7.69 -4.64 -0.38
C ILE A 79 6.57 -5.18 0.51
N THR A 80 6.20 -6.44 0.34
CA THR A 80 5.11 -7.10 1.09
C THR A 80 5.41 -7.12 2.58
N LYS A 81 6.66 -7.44 2.95
CA LYS A 81 7.11 -7.43 4.35
C LYS A 81 7.02 -6.02 4.94
N THR A 82 7.49 -5.00 4.23
CA THR A 82 7.44 -3.60 4.69
C THR A 82 6.00 -3.14 4.94
N ILE A 83 5.08 -3.47 4.04
CA ILE A 83 3.65 -3.18 4.18
C ILE A 83 3.07 -3.91 5.40
N THR A 84 3.33 -5.21 5.51
CA THR A 84 2.81 -6.05 6.60
C THR A 84 3.31 -5.59 7.96
N ASP A 85 4.61 -5.30 8.08
CA ASP A 85 5.23 -4.80 9.32
C ASP A 85 4.59 -3.49 9.79
N TYR A 86 4.21 -2.59 8.86
CA TYR A 86 3.52 -1.35 9.21
C TYR A 86 2.08 -1.60 9.66
N ILE A 87 1.34 -2.46 8.94
CA ILE A 87 -0.04 -2.84 9.30
C ILE A 87 -0.06 -3.48 10.69
N ASP A 88 0.89 -4.36 10.98
CA ASP A 88 0.99 -5.07 12.28
C ASP A 88 1.22 -4.14 13.48
N GLN A 89 1.71 -2.92 13.25
CA GLN A 89 1.89 -1.90 14.29
C GLN A 89 0.62 -1.08 14.54
N CYS A 90 -0.43 -1.26 13.74
CA CYS A 90 -1.68 -0.52 13.85
C CYS A 90 -2.68 -1.24 14.74
N GLU A 91 -2.92 -0.68 15.92
CA GLU A 91 -3.97 -1.09 16.86
C GLU A 91 -4.89 0.08 17.21
N GLY A 92 -6.11 -0.21 17.67
CA GLY A 92 -7.09 0.82 18.04
C GLY A 92 -8.25 0.24 18.83
N LYS A 93 -9.12 1.14 19.33
CA LYS A 93 -10.34 0.78 20.07
C LYS A 93 -11.39 0.17 19.16
N ASP A 94 -11.49 0.68 17.93
CA ASP A 94 -12.40 0.24 16.89
C ASP A 94 -11.72 0.29 15.51
N TRP A 95 -12.44 -0.17 14.49
CA TRP A 95 -11.94 -0.21 13.11
C TRP A 95 -11.66 1.20 12.57
N MET A 96 -12.50 2.17 12.90
CA MET A 96 -12.37 3.55 12.40
C MET A 96 -11.07 4.19 12.87
N GLU A 97 -10.70 3.99 14.14
CA GLU A 97 -9.42 4.45 14.68
C GLU A 97 -8.22 3.82 13.95
N ILE A 98 -8.31 2.54 13.62
CA ILE A 98 -7.28 1.81 12.88
C ILE A 98 -7.20 2.29 11.43
N ALA A 99 -8.34 2.36 10.74
CA ALA A 99 -8.44 2.84 9.37
C ALA A 99 -7.83 4.24 9.25
N HIS A 100 -8.15 5.17 10.15
CA HIS A 100 -7.53 6.50 10.17
C HIS A 100 -6.01 6.49 10.40
N LYS A 101 -5.45 5.53 11.15
CA LYS A 101 -4.00 5.37 11.30
C LYS A 101 -3.37 4.85 10.01
N LEU A 102 -4.02 3.88 9.38
CA LEU A 102 -3.61 3.30 8.09
C LEU A 102 -3.69 4.35 6.96
N SER A 103 -4.72 5.20 6.94
CA SER A 103 -4.93 6.27 5.95
C SER A 103 -3.79 7.29 5.90
N ARG A 104 -2.96 7.37 6.93
CA ARG A 104 -1.76 8.23 6.89
C ARG A 104 -0.73 7.77 5.87
N VAL A 105 -0.74 6.47 5.54
CA VAL A 105 0.26 5.82 4.68
C VAL A 105 -0.37 5.17 3.46
N PHE A 106 -1.62 4.69 3.53
CA PHE A 106 -2.33 4.09 2.39
C PHE A 106 -3.58 4.90 2.05
N ALA A 107 -4.00 4.92 0.79
CA ALA A 107 -5.21 5.66 0.38
C ALA A 107 -6.45 4.79 0.67
N TRP A 108 -7.27 5.18 1.64
CA TRP A 108 -8.43 4.38 2.04
C TRP A 108 -9.65 4.66 1.15
N GLU A 109 -10.43 3.65 0.78
CA GLU A 109 -11.60 3.83 -0.10
C GLU A 109 -12.71 4.72 0.50
N TYR A 110 -12.76 4.82 1.83
CA TYR A 110 -13.67 5.69 2.58
C TYR A 110 -12.96 6.92 3.17
N GLU A 111 -11.75 7.23 2.71
CA GLU A 111 -11.06 8.45 3.14
C GLU A 111 -11.93 9.68 2.85
N ASP A 112 -12.11 10.51 3.88
CA ASP A 112 -12.97 11.71 3.86
C ASP A 112 -14.45 11.45 3.50
N TYR A 113 -14.93 10.21 3.55
CA TYR A 113 -16.35 9.92 3.38
C TYR A 113 -17.17 10.54 4.52
N GLN A 114 -17.98 11.53 4.18
CA GLN A 114 -19.00 12.09 5.07
C GLN A 114 -20.35 11.51 4.67
N ALA A 115 -20.92 10.70 5.57
CA ALA A 115 -22.26 10.14 5.43
C ALA A 115 -23.36 11.23 5.45
#